data_AF-A0A6H3NRT6-F1
#
_entry.id   AF-A0A6H3NRT6-F1
#
_cell.length_a   1.000
_cell.length_b   1.000
_cell.length_c   1.000
_cell.angle_alpha   90.00
_cell.angle_beta   90.00
_cell.angle_gamma   90.00
#
_symmetry.space_group_name_H-M   'P 1'
#
loop_
_entity.id
_entity.type
_entity.pdbx_description
1 polymer ?
#
loop_
_entity_poly.entity_id
_entity_poly.type
_entity_poly.pdbx_seq_one_letter_code
_entity_poly.pdbx_strand_id
1 'polypeptide(L)'
;MIILNRYIIYILFIIINFSSCGWYHREEGEKDSNLTFFDTPKKDKLPYYRGKDLEAFWVDKNEEPNSARKVDPFIFQNQLGQNIDESHFKGKITVVSFFFARCHGICPNIIRNLKFVQSEITNTKNIQIVSYSVTPDLDTPAELKKFAEEKGIYSKNWNLLTGDREKIFAVARNTFQADTNTINKNPIKDFVHSEQIFLIDPNLNFRGVYNGNRGESIKTMLDDMKLLVGEFSFIQ
;
A
#
# COMPACT_ATOMS: atom_id res chain seq x y z
N MET A 1 20.81 -23.41 -76.26
CA MET A 1 22.02 -23.95 -76.91
C MET A 1 23.21 -23.17 -76.36
N ILE A 2 24.26 -23.90 -75.94
CA ILE A 2 25.53 -23.45 -75.33
C ILE A 2 25.53 -23.41 -73.79
N ILE A 3 26.18 -24.47 -73.29
CA ILE A 3 26.65 -24.81 -71.95
C ILE A 3 27.97 -24.08 -71.70
N LEU A 4 28.33 -23.80 -70.43
CA LEU A 4 29.65 -23.98 -69.78
C LEU A 4 29.56 -23.28 -68.41
N ASN A 5 29.21 -23.95 -67.32
CA ASN A 5 30.02 -24.90 -66.53
C ASN A 5 31.36 -24.33 -66.02
N ARG A 6 31.42 -24.04 -64.72
CA ARG A 6 32.65 -24.11 -63.94
C ARG A 6 32.33 -24.42 -62.47
N TYR A 7 32.42 -25.70 -62.16
CA TYR A 7 32.45 -26.28 -60.82
C TYR A 7 33.71 -25.87 -60.04
N ILE A 8 33.68 -26.24 -58.74
CA ILE A 8 34.80 -26.45 -57.80
C ILE A 8 35.20 -25.12 -57.13
N ILE A 9 35.00 -24.93 -55.81
CA ILE A 9 35.89 -25.48 -54.76
C ILE A 9 35.24 -25.39 -53.34
N TYR A 10 35.14 -26.58 -52.73
CA TYR A 10 35.38 -26.98 -51.32
C TYR A 10 34.51 -26.46 -50.14
N ILE A 11 33.66 -27.32 -49.54
CA ILE A 11 33.88 -28.27 -48.39
C ILE A 11 33.87 -27.58 -47.01
N LEU A 12 32.86 -27.93 -46.18
CA LEU A 12 32.89 -28.43 -44.77
C LEU A 12 31.56 -28.04 -44.08
N PHE A 13 30.59 -28.93 -43.95
CA PHE A 13 30.38 -29.80 -42.76
C PHE A 13 30.52 -29.06 -41.43
N ILE A 14 29.41 -28.90 -40.69
CA ILE A 14 29.18 -29.54 -39.37
C ILE A 14 27.85 -29.05 -38.77
N ILE A 15 26.97 -30.02 -38.53
CA ILE A 15 25.81 -29.94 -37.64
C ILE A 15 26.33 -29.84 -36.22
N ILE A 16 25.96 -28.80 -35.45
CA ILE A 16 25.91 -28.90 -33.99
C ILE A 16 24.58 -28.30 -33.51
N ASN A 17 23.75 -29.19 -32.99
CA ASN A 17 22.72 -28.90 -32.01
C ASN A 17 23.37 -28.21 -30.80
N PHE A 18 22.99 -26.95 -30.54
CA PHE A 18 23.06 -26.42 -29.18
C PHE A 18 21.66 -26.02 -28.77
N SER A 19 21.10 -26.84 -27.88
CA SER A 19 20.07 -26.41 -26.94
C SER A 19 20.61 -25.20 -26.18
N SER A 20 20.22 -24.00 -26.64
CA SER A 20 20.42 -22.79 -25.85
C SER A 20 19.32 -22.74 -24.81
N CYS A 21 19.62 -23.24 -23.61
CA CYS A 21 19.02 -22.74 -22.40
C CYS A 21 19.50 -21.28 -22.28
N GLY A 22 18.63 -20.35 -22.66
CA GLY A 22 19.00 -18.95 -22.83
C GLY A 22 17.82 -18.06 -22.52
N TRP A 23 17.56 -17.85 -21.23
CA TRP A 23 16.97 -16.66 -20.62
C TRP A 23 15.80 -16.03 -21.40
N TYR A 24 14.59 -16.41 -20.99
CA TYR A 24 13.37 -15.68 -21.30
C TYR A 24 13.54 -14.22 -20.83
N HIS A 25 13.81 -13.31 -21.77
CA HIS A 25 13.67 -11.89 -21.52
C HIS A 25 12.20 -11.64 -21.24
N ARG A 26 11.89 -11.44 -19.96
CA ARG A 26 10.58 -10.96 -19.52
C ARG A 26 10.48 -9.52 -20.01
N GLU A 27 9.68 -9.29 -21.05
CA GLU A 27 9.31 -7.93 -21.44
C GLU A 27 8.66 -7.26 -20.23
N GLU A 28 9.26 -6.14 -19.80
CA GLU A 28 8.72 -5.32 -18.73
C GLU A 28 7.32 -4.89 -19.14
N GLY A 29 6.33 -5.44 -18.42
CA GLY A 29 4.93 -5.16 -18.64
C GLY A 29 4.68 -3.65 -18.68
N GLU A 30 4.00 -3.27 -19.77
CA GLU A 30 3.39 -1.99 -20.06
C GLU A 30 2.89 -1.29 -18.78
N LYS A 31 3.63 -0.26 -18.33
CA LYS A 31 3.27 0.54 -17.17
C LYS A 31 2.13 1.49 -17.55
N ASP A 32 0.95 1.25 -16.98
CA ASP A 32 -0.23 2.13 -17.07
C ASP A 32 0.15 3.55 -16.62
N SER A 33 0.21 4.48 -17.58
CA SER A 33 0.68 5.85 -17.42
C SER A 33 -0.23 6.74 -16.58
N ASN A 34 -1.35 6.22 -16.08
CA ASN A 34 -2.26 6.93 -15.16
C ASN A 34 -2.01 6.62 -13.68
N LEU A 35 -1.05 5.74 -13.36
CA LEU A 35 -0.64 5.47 -11.99
C LEU A 35 0.59 6.32 -11.66
N THR A 36 0.33 7.37 -10.89
CA THR A 36 1.28 8.22 -10.17
C THR A 36 2.62 7.55 -9.89
N PHE A 37 3.70 8.23 -10.27
CA PHE A 37 5.11 7.93 -10.05
C PHE A 37 5.40 7.17 -8.73
N PHE A 38 5.31 5.84 -8.75
CA PHE A 38 5.80 4.98 -7.68
C PHE A 38 7.17 4.46 -8.10
N ASP A 39 8.22 5.11 -7.64
CA ASP A 39 9.55 4.54 -7.71
C ASP A 39 9.50 3.15 -7.07
N THR A 40 9.80 2.14 -7.88
CA THR A 40 9.98 0.77 -7.41
C THR A 40 11.15 0.78 -6.42
N PRO A 41 11.07 0.08 -5.26
CA PRO A 41 12.16 0.05 -4.29
C PRO A 41 13.48 -0.30 -4.97
N LYS A 42 14.49 0.58 -4.87
CA LYS A 42 15.86 0.20 -5.20
C LYS A 42 16.37 -0.69 -4.09
N LYS A 43 16.74 -1.94 -4.41
CA LYS A 43 17.64 -2.78 -3.61
C LYS A 43 17.13 -3.13 -2.20
N ASP A 44 16.04 -3.88 -2.11
CA ASP A 44 15.55 -4.53 -0.87
C ASP A 44 15.34 -3.59 0.34
N LYS A 45 15.22 -2.28 0.10
CA LYS A 45 15.02 -1.26 1.14
C LYS A 45 13.88 -0.33 0.75
N LEU A 46 12.95 -0.16 1.68
CA LEU A 46 11.80 0.71 1.44
C LEU A 46 12.15 2.19 1.63
N PRO A 47 11.59 3.08 0.78
CA PRO A 47 11.77 4.51 0.96
C PRO A 47 11.14 4.99 2.25
N TYR A 48 11.53 6.20 2.63
CA TYR A 48 10.75 7.09 3.47
C TYR A 48 10.05 8.11 2.57
N TYR A 49 8.99 8.71 3.07
CA TYR A 49 8.25 9.75 2.36
C TYR A 49 8.40 11.09 3.07
N ARG A 50 8.46 12.19 2.33
CA ARG A 50 8.52 13.56 2.87
C ARG A 50 7.57 14.51 2.13
N GLY A 51 7.33 15.67 2.73
CA GLY A 51 6.51 16.73 2.12
C GLY A 51 5.05 16.34 1.92
N LYS A 52 4.25 17.25 1.34
CA LYS A 52 2.83 17.00 1.03
C LYS A 52 2.65 16.14 -0.21
N ASP A 53 3.62 16.10 -1.10
CA ASP A 53 3.49 15.34 -2.34
C ASP A 53 3.87 13.86 -2.17
N LEU A 54 4.17 13.44 -0.92
CA LEU A 54 4.69 12.11 -0.61
C LEU A 54 5.87 11.77 -1.54
N GLU A 55 6.88 12.64 -1.52
CA GLU A 55 8.12 12.41 -2.27
C GLU A 55 8.91 11.30 -1.58
N ALA A 56 9.26 10.25 -2.32
CA ALA A 56 10.07 9.15 -1.83
C ALA A 56 11.55 9.54 -1.73
N PHE A 57 12.21 9.14 -0.65
CA PHE A 57 13.66 9.26 -0.48
C PHE A 57 14.21 8.07 0.32
N TRP A 58 15.50 7.80 0.18
CA TRP A 58 16.19 6.73 0.91
C TRP A 58 17.27 7.35 1.79
N VAL A 59 17.46 6.76 2.97
CA VAL A 59 18.58 7.06 3.87
C VAL A 59 19.52 5.88 3.93
N ASP A 60 20.76 6.07 4.36
CA ASP A 60 21.68 4.96 4.61
C ASP A 60 21.36 4.24 5.93
N LYS A 61 21.99 3.09 6.21
CA LYS A 61 21.68 2.25 7.38
C LYS A 61 21.94 2.96 8.72
N ASN A 62 22.88 3.90 8.74
CA ASN A 62 23.33 4.57 9.97
C ASN A 62 22.83 6.01 10.07
N GLU A 63 21.87 6.40 9.24
CA GLU A 63 21.31 7.75 9.21
C GLU A 63 19.84 7.75 9.65
N GLU A 64 19.50 8.71 10.49
CA GLU A 64 18.12 8.94 10.90
C GLU A 64 17.35 9.66 9.78
N PRO A 65 16.12 9.22 9.46
CA PRO A 65 15.29 9.83 8.44
C PRO A 65 14.61 11.11 8.96
N ASN A 66 15.41 12.13 9.31
CA ASN A 66 14.95 13.36 9.98
C ASN A 66 13.92 14.16 9.19
N SER A 67 13.90 14.02 7.86
CA SER A 67 12.91 14.67 6.99
C SER A 67 11.69 13.78 6.67
N ALA A 68 11.63 12.57 7.24
CA ALA A 68 10.50 11.68 7.02
C ALA A 68 9.23 12.28 7.62
N ARG A 69 8.19 12.25 6.79
CA ARG A 69 6.83 12.51 7.17
C ARG A 69 6.37 11.45 8.15
N LYS A 70 5.77 11.90 9.24
CA LYS A 70 5.18 11.06 10.28
C LYS A 70 3.67 11.18 10.28
N VAL A 71 3.01 10.20 10.86
CA VAL A 71 1.59 10.31 11.20
C VAL A 71 1.41 11.42 12.24
N ASP A 72 0.58 12.41 11.92
CA ASP A 72 0.26 13.51 12.83
C ASP A 72 -0.58 13.00 14.02
N PRO A 73 -0.54 13.69 15.17
CA PRO A 73 -1.36 13.31 16.32
C PRO A 73 -2.85 13.33 16.00
N PHE A 74 -3.57 12.35 16.51
CA PHE A 74 -5.02 12.24 16.35
C PHE A 74 -5.65 11.57 17.56
N ILE A 75 -6.97 11.70 17.71
CA ILE A 75 -7.73 10.89 18.65
C ILE A 75 -9.13 10.63 18.09
N PHE A 76 -9.47 9.36 17.98
CA PHE A 76 -10.74 8.85 17.43
C PHE A 76 -11.24 7.67 18.26
N GLN A 77 -12.43 7.17 17.94
CA GLN A 77 -12.98 5.96 18.56
C GLN A 77 -12.97 4.80 17.57
N ASN A 78 -12.66 3.61 18.06
CA ASN A 78 -12.81 2.39 17.26
C ASN A 78 -14.24 1.81 17.34
N GLN A 79 -14.49 0.72 16.63
CA GLN A 79 -15.75 -0.03 16.65
C GLN A 79 -16.13 -0.61 18.03
N LEU A 80 -15.20 -0.64 18.98
CA LEU A 80 -15.44 -1.07 20.36
C LEU A 80 -15.68 0.12 21.30
N GLY A 81 -15.72 1.35 20.79
CA GLY A 81 -15.86 2.57 21.56
C GLY A 81 -14.58 2.98 22.32
N GLN A 82 -13.44 2.37 22.01
CA GLN A 82 -12.16 2.70 22.64
C GLN A 82 -11.51 3.88 21.93
N ASN A 83 -10.92 4.79 22.70
CA ASN A 83 -10.13 5.88 22.12
C ASN A 83 -8.82 5.33 21.57
N ILE A 84 -8.54 5.64 20.30
CA ILE A 84 -7.33 5.30 19.56
C ILE A 84 -6.68 6.61 19.11
N ASP A 85 -5.39 6.74 19.37
CA ASP A 85 -4.53 7.86 18.99
C ASP A 85 -3.30 7.35 18.21
N GLU A 86 -2.42 8.25 17.78
CA GLU A 86 -1.21 7.88 17.04
C GLU A 86 -0.24 7.03 17.88
N SER A 87 -0.34 7.08 19.21
CA SER A 87 0.50 6.26 20.09
C SER A 87 0.22 4.77 19.93
N HIS A 88 -1.00 4.39 19.48
CA HIS A 88 -1.32 3.00 19.14
C HIS A 88 -0.53 2.45 17.95
N PHE A 89 0.11 3.32 17.15
CA PHE A 89 0.94 2.94 16.00
C PHE A 89 2.38 2.67 16.42
N LYS A 90 2.84 3.23 17.55
CA LYS A 90 4.20 3.05 18.05
C LYS A 90 4.52 1.58 18.26
N GLY A 91 5.68 1.15 17.78
CA GLY A 91 6.12 -0.24 17.89
C GLY A 91 5.40 -1.21 16.95
N LYS A 92 4.52 -0.75 16.07
CA LYS A 92 3.77 -1.58 15.13
C LYS A 92 3.89 -1.11 13.69
N ILE A 93 4.03 -2.07 12.78
CA ILE A 93 3.80 -1.79 11.37
C ILE A 93 2.29 -1.65 11.17
N THR A 94 1.87 -0.53 10.59
CA THR A 94 0.45 -0.17 10.50
C THR A 94 0.05 0.03 9.05
N VAL A 95 -0.94 -0.74 8.61
CA VAL A 95 -1.60 -0.56 7.31
C VAL A 95 -2.79 0.38 7.50
N VAL A 96 -2.80 1.51 6.79
CA VAL A 96 -3.85 2.53 6.90
C VAL A 96 -4.72 2.58 5.65
N SER A 97 -6.03 2.68 5.81
CA SER A 97 -6.98 2.93 4.73
C SER A 97 -8.10 3.90 5.13
N PHE A 98 -8.76 4.49 4.13
CA PHE A 98 -9.95 5.32 4.30
C PHE A 98 -11.12 4.65 3.58
N PHE A 99 -12.29 4.59 4.21
CA PHE A 99 -13.43 3.85 3.66
C PHE A 99 -14.78 4.45 4.02
N PHE A 100 -15.79 4.05 3.26
CA PHE A 100 -17.20 4.35 3.50
C PHE A 100 -17.90 3.03 3.81
N ALA A 101 -18.55 2.89 4.98
CA ALA A 101 -19.19 1.62 5.34
C ALA A 101 -20.35 1.25 4.40
N ARG A 102 -21.04 2.26 3.84
CA ARG A 102 -22.21 2.11 2.95
C ARG A 102 -21.90 2.28 1.45
N CYS A 103 -20.64 2.17 1.04
CA CYS A 103 -20.26 2.33 -0.37
C CYS A 103 -20.49 1.06 -1.18
N HIS A 104 -21.10 1.22 -2.36
CA HIS A 104 -21.38 0.15 -3.33
C HIS A 104 -20.38 0.12 -4.50
N GLY A 105 -19.37 1.00 -4.47
CA GLY A 105 -18.32 1.12 -5.49
C GLY A 105 -17.10 0.25 -5.18
N ILE A 106 -15.93 0.86 -5.00
CA ILE A 106 -14.64 0.15 -4.83
C ILE A 106 -14.37 -0.30 -3.38
N CYS A 107 -15.02 0.32 -2.38
CA CYS A 107 -14.81 -0.02 -0.96
C CYS A 107 -14.97 -1.52 -0.63
N PRO A 108 -16.00 -2.24 -1.13
CA PRO A 108 -16.13 -3.68 -0.91
C PRO A 108 -14.90 -4.48 -1.36
N ASN A 109 -14.23 -4.07 -2.44
CA ASN A 109 -13.03 -4.74 -2.92
C ASN A 109 -11.81 -4.41 -2.06
N ILE A 110 -11.64 -3.15 -1.65
CA ILE A 110 -10.59 -2.74 -0.70
C ILE A 110 -10.72 -3.52 0.61
N ILE A 111 -11.94 -3.62 1.16
CA ILE A 111 -12.19 -4.38 2.39
C ILE A 111 -11.90 -5.87 2.19
N ARG A 112 -12.29 -6.46 1.05
CA ARG A 112 -11.93 -7.86 0.72
C ARG A 112 -10.40 -8.06 0.72
N ASN A 113 -9.67 -7.14 0.12
CA ASN A 113 -8.21 -7.18 0.06
C ASN A 113 -7.57 -7.01 1.45
N LEU A 114 -8.08 -6.09 2.27
CA LEU A 114 -7.60 -5.93 3.65
C LEU A 114 -7.96 -7.14 4.53
N LYS A 115 -9.03 -7.89 4.23
CA LYS A 115 -9.29 -9.18 4.89
C LYS A 115 -8.26 -10.24 4.52
N PHE A 116 -7.75 -10.23 3.29
CA PHE A 116 -6.62 -11.08 2.94
C PHE A 116 -5.37 -10.67 3.73
N VAL A 117 -5.09 -9.36 3.86
CA VAL A 117 -4.03 -8.89 4.76
C VAL A 117 -4.27 -9.38 6.20
N GLN A 118 -5.50 -9.29 6.72
CA GLN A 118 -5.87 -9.79 8.04
C GLN A 118 -5.51 -11.28 8.21
N SER A 119 -5.80 -12.13 7.22
CA SER A 119 -5.47 -13.57 7.31
C SER A 119 -3.96 -13.81 7.37
N GLU A 120 -3.16 -13.00 6.68
CA GLU A 120 -1.70 -13.11 6.70
C GLU A 120 -1.07 -12.62 8.03
N ILE A 121 -1.73 -11.72 8.77
CA ILE A 121 -1.17 -11.10 9.98
C ILE A 121 -1.81 -11.59 11.30
N THR A 122 -2.73 -12.56 11.25
CA THR A 122 -3.57 -12.95 12.39
C THR A 122 -2.75 -13.36 13.64
N ASN A 123 -1.54 -13.88 13.47
CA ASN A 123 -0.68 -14.33 14.57
C ASN A 123 0.43 -13.33 14.95
N THR A 124 0.43 -12.13 14.36
CA THR A 124 1.52 -11.16 14.49
C THR A 124 1.10 -9.99 15.38
N LYS A 125 1.76 -9.84 16.54
CA LYS A 125 1.38 -8.81 17.56
C LYS A 125 1.81 -7.39 17.20
N ASN A 126 2.82 -7.25 16.35
CA ASN A 126 3.43 -5.98 15.95
C ASN A 126 2.96 -5.49 14.57
N ILE A 127 1.85 -6.02 14.05
CA ILE A 127 1.23 -5.55 12.80
C ILE A 127 -0.25 -5.28 13.05
N GLN A 128 -0.76 -4.19 12.50
CA GLN A 128 -2.19 -3.84 12.59
C GLN A 128 -2.71 -3.17 11.32
N ILE A 129 -4.03 -3.17 11.19
CA ILE A 129 -4.78 -2.44 10.16
C ILE A 129 -5.62 -1.37 10.86
N VAL A 130 -5.59 -0.15 10.32
CA VAL A 130 -6.39 0.98 10.80
C VAL A 130 -7.15 1.58 9.63
N SER A 131 -8.47 1.47 9.66
CA SER A 131 -9.33 1.97 8.61
C SER A 131 -10.18 3.11 9.15
N TYR A 132 -10.06 4.30 8.57
CA TYR A 132 -10.82 5.48 8.97
C TYR A 132 -12.12 5.56 8.16
N SER A 133 -13.26 5.61 8.85
CA SER A 133 -14.52 5.96 8.18
C SER A 133 -14.51 7.43 7.80
N VAL A 134 -14.82 7.73 6.54
CA VAL A 134 -15.01 9.11 6.04
C VAL A 134 -16.48 9.54 6.03
N THR A 135 -17.36 8.71 6.61
CA THR A 135 -18.78 9.01 6.88
C THR A 135 -19.13 8.86 8.36
N PRO A 136 -18.39 9.51 9.28
CA PRO A 136 -18.50 9.23 10.71
C PRO A 136 -19.87 9.57 11.33
N ASP A 137 -20.62 10.53 10.76
CA ASP A 137 -21.99 10.84 11.19
C ASP A 137 -22.95 9.65 11.07
N LEU A 138 -22.68 8.74 10.13
CA LEU A 138 -23.47 7.53 9.91
C LEU A 138 -22.77 6.31 10.52
N ASP A 139 -21.45 6.32 10.50
CA ASP A 139 -20.60 5.21 10.90
C ASP A 139 -20.19 5.38 12.37
N THR A 140 -21.19 5.36 13.27
CA THR A 140 -20.96 5.38 14.72
C THR A 140 -20.20 4.12 15.17
N PRO A 141 -19.59 4.08 16.37
CA PRO A 141 -18.92 2.87 16.87
C PRO A 141 -19.81 1.61 16.80
N ALA A 142 -21.10 1.74 17.11
CA ALA A 142 -22.06 0.63 17.02
C ALA A 142 -22.31 0.17 15.59
N GLU A 143 -22.42 1.10 14.63
CA GLU A 143 -22.59 0.76 13.21
C GLU A 143 -21.30 0.15 12.62
N LEU A 144 -20.13 0.66 13.01
CA LEU A 144 -18.84 0.06 12.65
C LEU A 144 -18.66 -1.34 13.24
N LYS A 145 -19.21 -1.61 14.43
CA LYS A 145 -19.20 -2.94 15.02
C LYS A 145 -20.04 -3.92 14.19
N LYS A 146 -21.26 -3.53 13.82
CA LYS A 146 -22.12 -4.33 12.92
C LYS A 146 -21.44 -4.58 11.58
N PHE A 147 -20.86 -3.52 10.99
CA PHE A 147 -20.10 -3.62 9.75
C PHE A 147 -18.92 -4.61 9.89
N ALA A 148 -18.18 -4.55 10.99
CA ALA A 148 -17.09 -5.47 11.26
C ALA A 148 -17.57 -6.93 11.33
N GLU A 149 -18.67 -7.19 12.03
CA GLU A 149 -19.30 -8.51 12.13
C GLU A 149 -19.75 -9.02 10.74
N GLU A 150 -20.48 -8.21 9.98
CA GLU A 150 -20.96 -8.55 8.63
C GLU A 150 -19.82 -8.82 7.65
N LYS A 151 -18.74 -8.04 7.72
CA LYS A 151 -17.59 -8.19 6.83
C LYS A 151 -16.60 -9.22 7.34
N GLY A 152 -16.75 -9.74 8.54
CA GLY A 152 -15.81 -10.69 9.14
C GLY A 152 -14.46 -10.08 9.49
N ILE A 153 -14.48 -8.87 10.01
CA ILE A 153 -13.37 -8.15 10.61
C ILE A 153 -13.37 -8.50 12.11
N TYR A 154 -12.63 -9.54 12.46
CA TYR A 154 -12.61 -10.11 13.82
C TYR A 154 -11.27 -9.91 14.52
N SER A 155 -10.25 -9.43 13.79
CA SER A 155 -8.92 -9.25 14.35
C SER A 155 -8.90 -8.15 15.41
N LYS A 156 -8.30 -8.46 16.57
CA LYS A 156 -7.97 -7.44 17.59
C LYS A 156 -6.96 -6.41 17.07
N ASN A 157 -6.28 -6.72 15.96
CA ASN A 157 -5.33 -5.85 15.30
C ASN A 157 -5.96 -5.10 14.11
N TRP A 158 -7.30 -5.08 13.96
CA TRP A 158 -7.97 -4.23 12.98
C TRP A 158 -8.91 -3.24 13.67
N ASN A 159 -8.52 -1.95 13.67
CA ASN A 159 -9.33 -0.86 14.21
C ASN A 159 -10.07 -0.15 13.08
N LEU A 160 -11.40 -0.04 13.21
CA LEU A 160 -12.24 0.80 12.36
C LEU A 160 -12.52 2.09 13.12
N LEU A 161 -11.97 3.20 12.66
CA LEU A 161 -12.01 4.48 13.37
C LEU A 161 -13.14 5.39 12.87
N THR A 162 -13.78 6.08 13.81
CA THR A 162 -14.79 7.11 13.60
C THR A 162 -14.64 8.23 14.64
N GLY A 163 -15.33 9.36 14.44
CA GLY A 163 -15.22 10.52 15.32
C GLY A 163 -15.65 11.81 14.64
N ASP A 164 -15.03 12.92 15.04
CA ASP A 164 -15.34 14.21 14.44
C ASP A 164 -14.96 14.26 12.95
N ARG A 165 -15.92 14.62 12.09
CA ARG A 165 -15.73 14.66 10.63
C ARG A 165 -14.58 15.56 10.23
N GLU A 166 -14.51 16.77 10.78
CA GLU A 166 -13.51 17.75 10.39
C GLU A 166 -12.10 17.25 10.74
N LYS A 167 -11.96 16.62 11.90
CA LYS A 167 -10.69 15.99 12.31
C LYS A 167 -10.31 14.80 11.44
N ILE A 168 -11.25 13.92 11.08
CA ILE A 168 -10.97 12.81 10.16
C ILE A 168 -10.52 13.34 8.80
N PHE A 169 -11.22 14.35 8.28
CA PHE A 169 -10.87 14.95 6.99
C PHE A 169 -9.53 15.67 7.05
N ALA A 170 -9.21 16.31 8.17
CA ALA A 170 -7.90 16.90 8.41
C ALA A 170 -6.80 15.84 8.38
N VAL A 171 -6.96 14.70 9.07
CA VAL A 171 -5.98 13.59 9.02
C VAL A 171 -5.86 13.03 7.60
N ALA A 172 -6.99 12.75 6.94
CA ALA A 172 -6.98 12.19 5.59
C ALA A 172 -6.25 13.10 4.59
N ARG A 173 -6.50 14.41 4.62
CA ARG A 173 -5.87 15.38 3.71
C ARG A 173 -4.48 15.78 4.12
N ASN A 174 -4.32 16.20 5.38
CA ASN A 174 -3.11 16.87 5.82
C ASN A 174 -2.03 15.90 6.22
N THR A 175 -2.37 14.67 6.63
CA THR A 175 -1.42 13.63 7.03
C THR A 175 -1.23 12.61 5.92
N PHE A 176 -2.32 12.06 5.37
CA PHE A 176 -2.24 10.96 4.40
C PHE A 176 -2.35 11.38 2.93
N GLN A 177 -2.78 12.61 2.63
CA GLN A 177 -3.04 13.07 1.25
C GLN A 177 -4.03 12.15 0.51
N ALA A 178 -4.91 11.50 1.27
CA ALA A 178 -5.80 10.44 0.83
C ALA A 178 -7.12 10.98 0.28
N ASP A 179 -7.13 12.21 -0.23
CA ASP A 179 -8.34 12.87 -0.71
C ASP A 179 -8.03 13.54 -2.04
N THR A 180 -8.83 13.26 -3.08
CA THR A 180 -8.57 13.84 -4.40
C THR A 180 -9.21 15.22 -4.53
N ASN A 181 -8.52 16.12 -5.26
CA ASN A 181 -9.02 17.46 -5.55
C ASN A 181 -9.98 17.42 -6.74
N THR A 182 -11.22 17.85 -6.55
CA THR A 182 -12.20 18.06 -7.62
C THR A 182 -12.64 19.52 -7.66
N ILE A 183 -12.98 20.03 -8.86
CA ILE A 183 -13.10 21.46 -9.16
C ILE A 183 -14.25 22.17 -8.39
N ASN A 184 -15.22 21.42 -7.82
CA ASN A 184 -16.39 21.99 -7.14
C ASN A 184 -16.65 21.39 -5.75
N LYS A 185 -15.58 20.98 -5.06
CA LYS A 185 -15.67 20.27 -3.79
C LYS A 185 -15.85 21.21 -2.60
N ASN A 186 -16.81 20.93 -1.73
CA ASN A 186 -16.81 21.51 -0.40
C ASN A 186 -15.82 20.73 0.48
N PRO A 187 -14.68 21.32 0.92
CA PRO A 187 -13.69 20.58 1.70
C PRO A 187 -14.28 20.07 3.02
N ILE A 188 -15.24 20.75 3.63
CA ILE A 188 -15.80 20.32 4.91
C ILE A 188 -16.77 19.13 4.73
N LYS A 189 -17.49 19.08 3.60
CA LYS A 189 -18.59 18.12 3.40
C LYS A 189 -18.26 16.95 2.50
N ASP A 190 -17.45 17.19 1.48
CA ASP A 190 -17.20 16.22 0.43
C ASP A 190 -15.85 15.55 0.68
N PHE A 191 -15.87 14.23 0.83
CA PHE A 191 -14.68 13.39 0.74
C PHE A 191 -14.67 12.74 -0.63
N VAL A 192 -13.56 12.84 -1.36
CA VAL A 192 -13.45 12.18 -2.67
C VAL A 192 -12.64 10.91 -2.48
N HIS A 193 -13.26 9.84 -2.94
CA HIS A 193 -12.81 8.47 -2.80
C HIS A 193 -11.31 8.28 -3.04
N SER A 194 -10.61 7.69 -2.07
CA SER A 194 -9.24 7.20 -2.27
C SER A 194 -9.20 5.67 -2.31
N GLU A 195 -8.42 5.17 -3.26
CA GLU A 195 -8.01 3.76 -3.36
C GLU A 195 -6.73 3.48 -2.58
N GLN A 196 -6.10 4.51 -2.00
CA GLN A 196 -4.77 4.38 -1.43
C GLN A 196 -4.79 3.66 -0.08
N ILE A 197 -3.83 2.77 0.08
CA ILE A 197 -3.46 2.15 1.34
C ILE A 197 -2.04 2.59 1.67
N PHE A 198 -1.78 2.91 2.93
CA PHE A 198 -0.49 3.40 3.39
C PHE A 198 0.16 2.39 4.32
N LEU A 199 1.47 2.20 4.17
CA LEU A 199 2.28 1.38 5.06
C LEU A 199 3.11 2.30 5.95
N ILE A 200 2.92 2.18 7.26
CA ILE A 200 3.57 2.99 8.29
C ILE A 200 4.47 2.09 9.15
N ASP A 201 5.68 2.56 9.46
CA ASP A 201 6.62 1.83 10.31
C ASP A 201 6.39 2.06 11.82
N PRO A 202 7.05 1.27 12.70
CA PRO A 202 6.96 1.41 14.15
C PRO A 202 7.31 2.80 14.73
N ASN A 203 7.99 3.64 13.95
CA ASN A 203 8.40 5.00 14.30
C ASN A 203 7.47 6.07 13.68
N LEU A 204 6.30 5.66 13.21
CA LEU A 204 5.24 6.45 12.58
C LEU A 204 5.60 6.99 11.19
N ASN A 205 6.70 6.55 10.57
CA ASN A 205 7.09 7.07 9.27
C ASN A 205 6.33 6.35 8.16
N PHE A 206 6.00 7.10 7.11
CA PHE A 206 5.45 6.55 5.88
C PHE A 206 6.52 5.76 5.12
N ARG A 207 6.20 4.53 4.71
CA ARG A 207 7.11 3.60 4.01
C ARG A 207 6.57 3.04 2.69
N GLY A 208 5.29 3.24 2.39
CA GLY A 208 4.71 2.84 1.11
C GLY A 208 3.30 3.37 0.91
N VAL A 209 2.91 3.51 -0.36
CA VAL A 209 1.57 3.87 -0.81
C VAL A 209 1.15 2.89 -1.91
N TYR A 210 0.00 2.26 -1.74
CA TYR A 210 -0.44 1.13 -2.57
C TYR A 210 -1.88 1.35 -3.04
N ASN A 211 -2.26 0.73 -4.15
CA ASN A 211 -3.65 0.74 -4.61
C ASN A 211 -4.40 -0.43 -3.96
N GLY A 212 -5.24 -0.13 -2.99
CA GLY A 212 -6.05 -1.10 -2.26
C GLY A 212 -7.13 -1.81 -3.08
N ASN A 213 -7.46 -1.29 -4.26
CA ASN A 213 -8.41 -1.90 -5.18
C ASN A 213 -7.74 -2.96 -6.09
N ARG A 214 -6.39 -3.01 -6.14
CA ARG A 214 -5.63 -3.95 -6.98
C ARG A 214 -4.92 -5.01 -6.13
N GLY A 215 -5.29 -6.29 -6.31
CA GLY A 215 -4.73 -7.41 -5.55
C GLY A 215 -3.21 -7.58 -5.70
N GLU A 216 -2.64 -7.29 -6.87
CA GLU A 216 -1.19 -7.29 -7.07
C GLU A 216 -0.48 -6.26 -6.20
N SER A 217 -1.04 -5.06 -6.08
CA SER A 217 -0.50 -3.99 -5.23
C SER A 217 -0.53 -4.39 -3.74
N ILE A 218 -1.57 -5.12 -3.32
CA ILE A 218 -1.66 -5.70 -1.97
C ILE A 218 -0.58 -6.74 -1.74
N LYS A 219 -0.30 -7.59 -2.74
CA LYS A 219 0.79 -8.58 -2.66
C LYS A 219 2.15 -7.89 -2.51
N THR A 220 2.41 -6.85 -3.30
CA THR A 220 3.62 -6.03 -3.15
C THR A 220 3.72 -5.42 -1.75
N MET A 221 2.62 -4.84 -1.23
CA MET A 221 2.59 -4.31 0.14
C MET A 221 2.91 -5.37 1.20
N LEU A 222 2.41 -6.60 1.04
CA LEU A 222 2.71 -7.69 1.97
C LEU A 222 4.18 -8.12 1.92
N ASP A 223 4.80 -8.08 0.75
CA ASP A 223 6.23 -8.37 0.61
C ASP A 223 7.09 -7.24 1.21
N ASP A 224 6.72 -5.99 0.97
CA ASP A 224 7.33 -4.80 1.59
C ASP A 224 7.18 -4.82 3.12
N MET A 225 6.02 -5.21 3.62
CA MET A 225 5.78 -5.39 5.05
C MET A 225 6.73 -6.42 5.67
N LYS A 226 7.08 -7.50 4.96
CA LYS A 226 8.09 -8.47 5.44
C LYS A 226 9.48 -7.84 5.51
N LEU A 227 9.84 -6.97 4.57
CA LEU A 227 11.08 -6.19 4.62
C LEU A 227 11.11 -5.29 5.86
N LEU A 228 10.01 -4.58 6.15
CA LEU A 228 9.91 -3.78 7.39
C LEU A 228 10.01 -4.63 8.66
N VAL A 229 9.35 -5.79 8.71
CA VAL A 229 9.50 -6.69 9.85
C VAL A 229 10.98 -7.05 10.04
N GLY A 230 11.70 -7.34 8.95
CA GLY A 230 13.14 -7.54 8.97
C GLY A 230 13.89 -6.34 9.55
N GLU A 231 13.69 -5.14 8.99
CA GLU A 231 14.36 -3.90 9.44
C GLU A 231 14.22 -3.64 10.94
N PHE A 232 13.03 -3.88 11.51
CA PHE A 232 12.73 -3.56 12.92
C PHE A 232 12.90 -4.74 13.89
N SER A 233 13.03 -5.98 13.41
CA SER A 233 13.33 -7.14 14.28
C SER A 233 14.78 -7.15 14.78
N PHE A 234 15.69 -6.41 14.12
CA PHE A 234 17.09 -6.29 14.53
C PHE A 234 17.37 -5.12 15.49
N ILE A 235 16.35 -4.31 15.82
CA ILE A 235 16.48 -3.10 16.63
C ILE A 235 16.00 -3.34 18.09
N GLN A 236 15.44 -4.51 18.36
CA GLN A 236 14.91 -4.93 19.66
C GLN A 236 15.88 -5.86 20.39
#